data_AF-A0A938GW51-F1
#
_entry.id   AF-A0A938GW51-F1
#
_cell.length_a   1.000
_cell.length_b   1.000
_cell.length_c   1.000
_cell.angle_alpha   90.00
_cell.angle_beta   90.00
_cell.angle_gamma   90.00
#
_symmetry.space_group_name_H-M   'P 1'
#
loop_
_entity.id
_entity.type
_entity.pdbx_description
1 polymer ?
#
loop_
_entity_poly.entity_id
_entity_poly.type
_entity_poly.pdbx_seq_one_letter_code
_entity_poly.pdbx_strand_id
1 'polypeptide(L)'
;QRPDALTAVFHDWKDFARLTERDMIDVIVHPPNDGKTNVGAKLTMAAAVKHLREKQPTLLFVHLDNVDHAGHQEGWFTEPYYEEVRVADWLIGDMLAALRETGLEQYTVVLVTADHGGKDKKHGGNTMGELEIPWIIAGPGIKRGYTIAEPVNIFDTAPTLARLLGLSTPAAWIAREVPSAFTDRRE
;
A
#
# COMPACT_ATOMS: atom_id res chain seq x y z
N GLN A 1 -22.10 -6.12 -5.04
CA GLN A 1 -21.54 -5.73 -3.73
C GLN A 1 -21.12 -7.00 -2.99
N ARG A 2 -20.08 -6.94 -2.15
CA ARG A 2 -19.56 -8.08 -1.37
C ARG A 2 -19.83 -7.81 0.12
N PRO A 3 -21.06 -8.05 0.62
CA PRO A 3 -21.46 -7.63 1.98
C PRO A 3 -20.70 -8.37 3.10
N ASP A 4 -20.18 -9.57 2.83
CA ASP A 4 -19.41 -10.36 3.79
C ASP A 4 -17.89 -10.08 3.72
N ALA A 5 -17.46 -9.09 2.94
CA ALA A 5 -16.04 -8.75 2.81
C ALA A 5 -15.54 -8.06 4.07
N LEU A 6 -14.54 -8.65 4.72
CA LEU A 6 -13.82 -8.01 5.81
C LEU A 6 -12.76 -7.06 5.25
N THR A 7 -12.80 -5.81 5.68
CA THR A 7 -11.85 -4.75 5.31
C THR A 7 -11.09 -4.26 6.54
N ALA A 8 -9.77 -4.08 6.39
CA ALA A 8 -8.93 -3.66 7.51
C ALA A 8 -7.88 -2.64 7.08
N VAL A 9 -7.68 -1.62 7.92
CA VAL A 9 -6.66 -0.58 7.78
C VAL A 9 -5.78 -0.59 9.03
N PHE A 10 -4.47 -0.70 8.81
CA PHE A 10 -3.45 -0.53 9.84
C PHE A 10 -2.58 0.67 9.47
N HIS A 11 -2.40 1.62 10.38
CA HIS A 11 -1.68 2.84 10.07
C HIS A 11 -0.74 3.30 11.18
N ASP A 12 0.42 3.76 10.74
CA ASP A 12 1.45 4.29 11.61
C ASP A 12 1.20 5.75 12.00
N TRP A 13 0.90 6.64 11.05
CA TRP A 13 0.64 8.04 11.36
C TRP A 13 -0.69 8.20 12.12
N LYS A 14 -0.64 8.77 13.32
CA LYS A 14 -1.78 8.88 14.25
C LYS A 14 -3.06 9.48 13.62
N ASP A 15 -2.91 10.47 12.75
CA ASP A 15 -4.04 11.17 12.16
C ASP A 15 -4.54 10.55 10.84
N PHE A 16 -3.89 9.49 10.33
CA PHE A 16 -4.22 8.86 9.05
C PHE A 16 -5.69 8.40 8.96
N ALA A 17 -6.28 7.91 10.05
CA ALA A 17 -7.68 7.50 10.10
C ALA A 17 -8.71 8.60 9.76
N ARG A 18 -8.30 9.87 9.62
CA ARG A 18 -9.19 10.93 9.08
C ARG A 18 -9.33 10.89 7.55
N LEU A 19 -8.42 10.20 6.87
CA LEU A 19 -8.38 10.04 5.41
C LEU A 19 -9.19 8.82 4.95
N THR A 20 -9.76 8.08 5.88
CA THR A 20 -10.53 6.87 5.60
C THR A 20 -12.02 7.14 5.79
N GLU A 21 -12.85 6.50 4.97
CA GLU A 21 -14.30 6.46 5.14
C GLU A 21 -14.62 5.50 6.29
N ARG A 22 -14.62 6.00 7.53
CA ARG A 22 -14.66 5.17 8.75
C ARG A 22 -15.86 4.23 8.84
N ASP A 23 -16.99 4.63 8.28
CA ASP A 23 -18.22 3.82 8.28
C ASP A 23 -18.17 2.69 7.24
N MET A 24 -17.17 2.68 6.35
CA MET A 24 -17.01 1.70 5.28
C MET A 24 -15.89 0.69 5.55
N ILE A 25 -15.19 0.80 6.70
CA ILE A 25 -14.07 -0.06 7.07
C ILE A 25 -14.37 -0.77 8.39
N ASP A 26 -14.28 -2.09 8.39
CA ASP A 26 -14.63 -2.90 9.56
C ASP A 26 -13.62 -2.76 10.70
N VAL A 27 -12.34 -2.64 10.35
CA VAL A 27 -11.23 -2.60 11.31
C VAL A 27 -10.25 -1.48 10.96
N ILE A 28 -10.11 -0.51 11.86
CA ILE A 28 -9.08 0.54 11.75
C ILE A 28 -8.22 0.47 13.01
N VAL A 29 -6.92 0.26 12.85
CA VAL A 29 -5.99 0.09 13.97
C VAL A 29 -4.77 1.01 13.80
N HIS A 30 -4.53 1.79 14.84
CA HIS A 30 -3.28 2.49 15.09
C HIS A 30 -2.63 1.86 16.33
N PRO A 31 -1.58 1.04 16.17
CA PRO A 31 -0.86 0.52 17.33
C PRO A 31 -0.25 1.68 18.15
N PRO A 32 -0.16 1.54 19.48
CA PRO A 32 0.42 2.58 20.32
C PRO A 32 1.91 2.76 19.97
N ASN A 33 2.21 3.82 19.21
CA ASN A 33 3.55 4.12 18.72
C ASN A 33 3.79 5.64 18.63
N ASP A 34 4.96 6.05 18.15
CA ASP A 34 5.33 7.47 17.98
C ASP A 34 4.76 8.10 16.70
N GLY A 35 4.21 7.26 15.80
CA GLY A 35 3.64 7.59 14.51
C GLY A 35 4.61 8.26 13.54
N LYS A 36 5.92 7.99 13.70
CA LYS A 36 6.99 8.74 13.01
C LYS A 36 8.21 7.89 12.67
N THR A 37 8.63 6.98 13.55
CA THR A 37 9.90 6.25 13.35
C THR A 37 9.67 4.83 12.85
N ASN A 38 10.75 4.13 12.49
CA ASN A 38 10.66 2.71 12.17
C ASN A 38 10.09 1.84 13.30
N VAL A 39 10.07 2.31 14.55
CA VAL A 39 9.41 1.59 15.65
C VAL A 39 7.91 1.54 15.39
N GLY A 40 7.32 2.66 14.97
CA GLY A 40 5.92 2.73 14.60
C GLY A 40 5.57 1.86 13.40
N ALA A 41 6.38 1.91 12.35
CA ALA A 41 6.23 1.07 11.16
C ALA A 41 6.29 -0.43 11.50
N LYS A 42 7.26 -0.85 12.33
CA LYS A 42 7.39 -2.25 12.79
C LYS A 42 6.16 -2.71 13.58
N LEU A 43 5.67 -1.90 14.51
CA LEU A 43 4.48 -2.23 15.31
C LEU A 43 3.21 -2.31 14.42
N THR A 44 3.09 -1.39 13.45
CA THR A 44 2.00 -1.36 12.47
C THR A 44 1.99 -2.61 11.61
N MET A 45 3.14 -2.97 11.02
CA MET A 45 3.27 -4.18 10.23
C MET A 45 3.01 -5.44 11.05
N ALA A 46 3.55 -5.53 12.27
CA ALA A 46 3.33 -6.69 13.15
C ALA A 46 1.84 -6.87 13.50
N ALA A 47 1.11 -5.78 13.75
CA ALA A 47 -0.32 -5.82 14.00
C ALA A 47 -1.11 -6.25 12.75
N ALA A 48 -0.75 -5.74 11.58
CA ALA A 48 -1.36 -6.12 10.31
C ALA A 48 -1.12 -7.61 9.97
N VAL A 49 0.12 -8.10 10.14
CA VAL A 49 0.49 -9.50 9.95
C VAL A 49 -0.27 -10.42 10.90
N LYS A 50 -0.40 -10.03 12.18
CA LYS A 50 -1.22 -10.77 13.13
C LYS A 50 -2.68 -10.84 12.67
N HIS A 51 -3.24 -9.72 12.23
CA HIS A 51 -4.62 -9.67 11.75
C HIS A 51 -4.83 -10.52 10.50
N LEU A 52 -3.89 -10.48 9.54
CA LEU A 52 -3.90 -11.35 8.37
C LEU A 52 -4.00 -12.83 8.78
N ARG A 53 -3.11 -13.28 9.69
CA ARG A 53 -3.08 -14.67 10.16
C ARG A 53 -4.38 -15.10 10.84
N GLU A 54 -4.99 -14.22 11.62
CA GLU A 54 -6.18 -14.52 12.42
C GLU A 54 -7.51 -14.37 11.66
N LYS A 55 -7.58 -13.43 10.72
CA LYS A 55 -8.86 -12.96 10.14
C LYS A 55 -8.94 -13.05 8.63
N GLN A 56 -7.81 -13.12 7.93
CA GLN A 56 -7.74 -13.26 6.47
C GLN A 56 -8.69 -12.29 5.73
N PRO A 57 -8.55 -10.96 5.93
CA PRO A 57 -9.46 -9.98 5.37
C PRO A 57 -9.47 -10.02 3.83
N THR A 58 -10.60 -9.64 3.23
CA THR A 58 -10.72 -9.49 1.77
C THR A 58 -9.87 -8.33 1.24
N LEU A 59 -9.73 -7.27 2.02
CA LEU A 59 -8.86 -6.13 1.71
C LEU A 59 -8.13 -5.70 2.97
N LEU A 60 -6.80 -5.73 2.92
CA LEU A 60 -5.92 -5.23 3.97
C LEU A 60 -5.10 -4.07 3.42
N PHE A 61 -5.19 -2.92 4.07
CA PHE A 61 -4.39 -1.74 3.77
C PHE A 61 -3.45 -1.46 4.94
N VAL A 62 -2.16 -1.25 4.64
CA VAL A 62 -1.13 -0.98 5.64
C VAL A 62 -0.40 0.30 5.25
N HIS A 63 -0.34 1.27 6.16
CA HIS A 63 0.36 2.54 5.99
C HIS A 63 1.58 2.61 6.92
N LEU A 64 2.75 2.92 6.37
CA LEU A 64 4.02 3.08 7.07
C LEU A 64 4.53 4.51 6.88
N ASP A 65 4.85 5.22 7.98
CA ASP A 65 5.23 6.64 7.95
C ASP A 65 6.75 6.87 7.93
N ASN A 66 7.53 5.86 8.31
CA ASN A 66 8.96 5.96 8.61
C ASN A 66 9.79 6.57 7.46
N VAL A 67 9.43 6.30 6.20
CA VAL A 67 10.15 6.80 5.01
C VAL A 67 9.90 8.30 4.80
N ASP A 68 8.66 8.76 4.93
CA ASP A 68 8.32 10.19 4.87
C ASP A 68 8.98 10.95 6.02
N HIS A 69 8.90 10.40 7.23
CA HIS A 69 9.52 11.01 8.40
C HIS A 69 11.03 11.20 8.23
N ALA A 70 11.74 10.20 7.71
CA ALA A 70 13.17 10.34 7.39
C ALA A 70 13.42 11.36 6.26
N GLY A 71 12.54 11.41 5.27
CA GLY A 71 12.55 12.49 4.27
C GLY A 71 12.49 13.87 4.92
N HIS A 72 11.60 14.08 5.89
CA HIS A 72 11.51 15.33 6.62
C HIS A 72 12.70 15.63 7.54
N GLN A 73 13.25 14.62 8.22
CA GLN A 73 14.36 14.81 9.17
C GLN A 73 15.71 14.97 8.47
N GLU A 74 16.01 14.13 7.49
CA GLU A 74 17.35 13.99 6.90
C GLU A 74 17.40 14.41 5.43
N GLY A 75 16.28 14.25 4.72
CA GLY A 75 16.10 14.67 3.35
C GLY A 75 15.83 13.49 2.41
N TRP A 76 14.97 13.69 1.42
CA TRP A 76 14.73 12.71 0.37
C TRP A 76 16.01 12.40 -0.41
N PHE A 77 16.17 11.12 -0.79
CA PHE A 77 17.32 10.60 -1.53
C PHE A 77 18.68 10.71 -0.80
N THR A 78 18.68 10.88 0.51
CA THR A 78 19.87 10.77 1.36
C THR A 78 20.06 9.34 1.88
N GLU A 79 21.23 9.00 2.42
CA GLU A 79 21.46 7.65 2.98
C GLU A 79 20.49 7.28 4.12
N PRO A 80 20.21 8.16 5.11
CA PRO A 80 19.20 7.85 6.14
C PRO A 80 17.79 7.60 5.58
N TYR A 81 17.42 8.31 4.51
CA TYR A 81 16.17 8.03 3.79
C TYR A 81 16.18 6.62 3.18
N TYR A 82 17.28 6.23 2.51
CA TYR A 82 17.40 4.88 1.95
C TYR A 82 17.49 3.77 3.01
N GLU A 83 18.03 4.04 4.19
CA GLU A 83 17.96 3.13 5.34
C GLU A 83 16.51 2.84 5.73
N GLU A 84 15.66 3.86 5.78
CA GLU A 84 14.24 3.68 6.08
C GLU A 84 13.44 3.04 4.94
N VAL A 85 13.86 3.25 3.67
CA VAL A 85 13.34 2.47 2.53
C VAL A 85 13.66 0.98 2.69
N ARG A 86 14.88 0.61 3.11
CA ARG A 86 15.26 -0.80 3.38
C ARG A 86 14.46 -1.40 4.52
N VAL A 87 14.13 -0.60 5.55
CA VAL A 87 13.23 -1.05 6.61
C VAL A 87 11.84 -1.34 6.06
N ALA A 88 11.26 -0.44 5.25
CA ALA A 88 9.96 -0.67 4.63
C ALA A 88 9.95 -1.94 3.76
N ASP A 89 11.01 -2.17 2.97
CA ASP A 89 11.20 -3.39 2.18
C ASP A 89 11.20 -4.66 3.06
N TRP A 90 11.95 -4.66 4.17
CA TRP A 90 11.94 -5.78 5.11
C TRP A 90 10.56 -6.04 5.73
N LEU A 91 9.83 -4.98 6.08
CA LEU A 91 8.47 -5.09 6.63
C LEU A 91 7.48 -5.66 5.59
N ILE A 92 7.62 -5.28 4.32
CA ILE A 92 6.87 -5.91 3.23
C ILE A 92 7.25 -7.40 3.15
N GLY A 93 8.52 -7.74 3.33
CA GLY A 93 9.01 -9.11 3.44
C GLY A 93 8.29 -9.94 4.52
N ASP A 94 8.04 -9.36 5.69
CA ASP A 94 7.28 -10.00 6.79
C ASP A 94 5.83 -10.32 6.38
N MET A 95 5.17 -9.38 5.69
CA MET A 95 3.81 -9.60 5.15
C MET A 95 3.79 -10.73 4.12
N LEU A 96 4.74 -10.71 3.17
CA LEU A 96 4.86 -11.76 2.16
C LEU A 96 5.17 -13.13 2.79
N ALA A 97 5.98 -13.17 3.85
CA ALA A 97 6.24 -14.40 4.60
C ALA A 97 4.96 -14.92 5.27
N ALA A 98 4.17 -14.05 5.90
CA ALA A 98 2.90 -14.43 6.50
C ALA A 98 1.89 -14.96 5.47
N LEU A 99 1.84 -14.38 4.26
CA LEU A 99 1.02 -14.90 3.16
C LEU A 99 1.46 -16.30 2.72
N ARG A 100 2.76 -16.58 2.67
CA ARG A 100 3.30 -17.93 2.38
C ARG A 100 2.95 -18.94 3.46
N GLU A 101 3.18 -18.58 4.72
CA GLU A 101 2.92 -19.44 5.88
C GLU A 101 1.44 -19.82 6.01
N THR A 102 0.54 -18.91 5.67
CA THR A 102 -0.92 -19.12 5.71
C THR A 102 -1.46 -19.79 4.44
N GLY A 103 -0.64 -19.98 3.40
CA GLY A 103 -1.07 -20.52 2.10
C GLY A 103 -1.90 -19.55 1.26
N LEU A 104 -1.97 -18.26 1.64
CA LEU A 104 -2.75 -17.21 0.98
C LEU A 104 -2.02 -16.55 -0.20
N GLU A 105 -0.71 -16.72 -0.34
CA GLU A 105 0.10 -16.13 -1.41
C GLU A 105 -0.50 -16.41 -2.81
N GLN A 106 -0.99 -17.63 -3.06
CA GLN A 106 -1.58 -18.04 -4.33
C GLN A 106 -2.97 -17.46 -4.63
N TYR A 107 -3.56 -16.72 -3.68
CA TYR A 107 -4.87 -16.08 -3.80
C TYR A 107 -4.82 -14.56 -3.61
N THR A 108 -3.65 -14.02 -3.26
CA THR A 108 -3.50 -12.62 -2.83
C THR A 108 -2.72 -11.83 -3.86
N VAL A 109 -3.28 -10.68 -4.27
CA VAL A 109 -2.53 -9.66 -5.00
C VAL A 109 -2.05 -8.62 -4.00
N VAL A 110 -0.76 -8.30 -4.07
CA VAL A 110 -0.11 -7.26 -3.28
C VAL A 110 0.21 -6.08 -4.19
N LEU A 111 -0.17 -4.88 -3.75
CA LEU A 111 0.16 -3.62 -4.41
C LEU A 111 0.90 -2.73 -3.41
N VAL A 112 2.05 -2.21 -3.83
CA VAL A 112 2.88 -1.26 -3.07
C VAL A 112 2.89 0.05 -3.84
N THR A 113 2.58 1.15 -3.14
CA THR A 113 2.60 2.51 -3.68
C THR A 113 2.97 3.50 -2.59
N ALA A 114 3.28 4.74 -2.99
CA ALA A 114 3.33 5.89 -2.09
C ALA A 114 2.27 6.92 -2.49
N ASP A 115 2.02 7.91 -1.65
CA ASP A 115 1.16 9.05 -1.96
C ASP A 115 1.92 10.21 -2.60
N HIS A 116 3.18 10.39 -2.25
CA HIS A 116 4.09 11.34 -2.87
C HIS A 116 5.57 10.93 -2.74
N GLY A 117 6.43 11.61 -3.49
CA GLY A 117 7.87 11.65 -3.25
C GLY A 117 8.27 12.90 -2.45
N GLY A 118 9.49 13.41 -2.65
CA GLY A 118 9.93 14.63 -1.98
C GLY A 118 11.19 15.24 -2.56
N LYS A 119 11.54 16.42 -2.04
CA LYS A 119 12.72 17.18 -2.42
C LYS A 119 13.31 17.88 -1.20
N ASP A 120 14.62 17.75 -1.03
CA ASP A 120 15.31 18.22 0.16
C ASP A 120 14.60 17.65 1.39
N LYS A 121 14.01 18.48 2.27
CA LYS A 121 13.26 18.05 3.47
C LYS A 121 11.75 18.34 3.39
N LYS A 122 11.22 18.49 2.18
CA LYS A 122 9.82 18.88 1.93
C LYS A 122 9.22 18.08 0.78
N HIS A 123 7.90 18.13 0.66
CA HIS A 123 7.12 17.61 -0.46
C HIS A 123 5.95 18.56 -0.75
N GLY A 124 5.17 18.27 -1.80
CA GLY A 124 4.01 19.07 -2.24
C GLY A 124 4.28 20.03 -3.40
N GLY A 125 5.49 20.01 -3.97
CA GLY A 125 5.81 20.64 -5.24
C GLY A 125 5.53 19.74 -6.44
N ASN A 126 6.01 20.17 -7.61
CA ASN A 126 5.75 19.53 -8.91
C ASN A 126 7.03 18.99 -9.57
N THR A 127 8.08 18.74 -8.80
CA THR A 127 9.30 18.13 -9.36
C THR A 127 9.12 16.62 -9.55
N MET A 128 9.87 16.00 -10.46
CA MET A 128 9.78 14.55 -10.66
C MET A 128 10.10 13.77 -9.38
N GLY A 129 11.04 14.23 -8.55
CA GLY A 129 11.32 13.60 -7.25
C GLY A 129 10.14 13.64 -6.26
N GLU A 130 9.19 14.57 -6.45
CA GLU A 130 7.98 14.70 -5.63
C GLU A 130 6.76 13.97 -6.22
N LEU A 131 6.72 13.80 -7.54
CA LEU A 131 5.58 13.22 -8.26
C LEU A 131 5.78 11.73 -8.61
N GLU A 132 7.02 11.31 -8.83
CA GLU A 132 7.34 9.92 -9.18
C GLU A 132 7.35 9.06 -7.93
N ILE A 133 6.40 8.13 -7.86
CA ILE A 133 6.17 7.22 -6.75
C ILE A 133 6.29 5.78 -7.24
N PRO A 134 6.62 4.82 -6.36
CA PRO A 134 6.51 3.41 -6.72
C PRO A 134 5.05 3.07 -7.03
N TRP A 135 4.82 2.25 -8.04
CA TRP A 135 3.55 1.56 -8.26
C TRP A 135 3.87 0.13 -8.70
N ILE A 136 3.89 -0.79 -7.74
CA ILE A 136 4.33 -2.17 -7.94
C ILE A 136 3.18 -3.09 -7.56
N ILE A 137 2.83 -4.01 -8.46
CA ILE A 137 1.75 -4.98 -8.25
C ILE A 137 2.24 -6.40 -8.56
N ALA A 138 1.89 -7.36 -7.71
CA ALA A 138 2.29 -8.76 -7.88
C ALA A 138 1.24 -9.71 -7.29
N GLY A 139 1.06 -10.87 -7.91
CA GLY A 139 0.16 -11.91 -7.44
C GLY A 139 -0.55 -12.66 -8.58
N PRO A 140 -1.57 -13.46 -8.27
CA PRO A 140 -2.36 -14.19 -9.26
C PRO A 140 -2.97 -13.25 -10.31
N GLY A 141 -2.88 -13.63 -11.58
CA GLY A 141 -3.42 -12.84 -12.70
C GLY A 141 -2.62 -11.58 -13.07
N ILE A 142 -1.47 -11.33 -12.42
CA ILE A 142 -0.58 -10.19 -12.71
C ILE A 142 0.65 -10.67 -13.52
N LYS A 143 1.06 -9.90 -14.54
CA LYS A 143 2.24 -10.23 -15.35
C LYS A 143 3.51 -10.19 -14.52
N ARG A 144 4.38 -11.20 -14.70
CA ARG A 144 5.69 -11.28 -14.03
C ARG A 144 6.78 -10.66 -14.88
N GLY A 145 7.71 -9.93 -14.25
CA GLY A 145 8.85 -9.31 -14.93
C GLY A 145 8.46 -8.29 -16.01
N TYR A 146 7.30 -7.66 -15.85
CA TYR A 146 6.73 -6.74 -16.82
C TYR A 146 6.84 -5.30 -16.30
N THR A 147 7.36 -4.40 -17.14
CA THR A 147 7.36 -2.97 -16.89
C THR A 147 6.16 -2.35 -17.58
N ILE A 148 5.33 -1.66 -16.80
CA ILE A 148 4.20 -0.87 -17.30
C ILE A 148 4.78 0.33 -18.04
N ALA A 149 4.43 0.48 -19.32
CA ALA A 149 5.02 1.50 -20.19
C ALA A 149 4.16 2.77 -20.24
N GLU A 150 2.86 2.66 -19.99
CA GLU A 150 1.97 3.79 -19.87
C GLU A 150 2.12 4.54 -18.54
N PRO A 151 1.80 5.84 -18.49
CA PRO A 151 1.73 6.57 -17.23
C PRO A 151 0.64 5.99 -16.31
N VAL A 152 0.98 5.82 -15.04
CA VAL A 152 0.04 5.44 -13.98
C VAL A 152 -0.05 6.59 -12.98
N ASN A 153 -1.26 7.01 -12.64
CA ASN A 153 -1.48 7.97 -11.56
C ASN A 153 -1.94 7.26 -10.31
N ILE A 154 -1.70 7.84 -9.14
CA ILE A 154 -2.11 7.24 -7.87
C ILE A 154 -3.61 6.90 -7.82
N PHE A 155 -4.46 7.75 -8.41
CA PHE A 155 -5.90 7.54 -8.44
C PHE A 155 -6.34 6.34 -9.32
N ASP A 156 -5.48 5.85 -10.21
CA ASP A 156 -5.70 4.63 -11.02
C ASP A 156 -5.63 3.34 -10.17
N THR A 157 -5.13 3.44 -8.94
CA THR A 157 -5.10 2.35 -7.96
C THR A 157 -6.51 1.87 -7.61
N ALA A 158 -7.44 2.79 -7.31
CA ALA A 158 -8.80 2.45 -6.89
C ALA A 158 -9.58 1.63 -7.95
N PRO A 159 -9.67 2.03 -9.24
CA PRO A 159 -10.31 1.22 -10.27
C PRO A 159 -9.57 -0.09 -10.54
N THR A 160 -8.23 -0.13 -10.41
CA THR A 160 -7.46 -1.37 -10.53
C THR A 160 -7.81 -2.38 -9.44
N LEU A 161 -7.95 -1.93 -8.18
CA LEU A 161 -8.41 -2.77 -7.07
C LEU A 161 -9.88 -3.19 -7.25
N ALA A 162 -10.73 -2.30 -7.76
CA ALA A 162 -12.12 -2.63 -8.06
C ALA A 162 -12.22 -3.79 -9.07
N ARG A 163 -11.40 -3.78 -10.14
CA ARG A 163 -11.29 -4.89 -11.09
C ARG A 163 -10.91 -6.20 -10.41
N LEU A 164 -9.86 -6.18 -9.58
CA LEU A 164 -9.40 -7.35 -8.82
C LEU A 164 -10.47 -7.94 -7.90
N LEU A 165 -11.29 -7.08 -7.31
CA LEU A 165 -12.37 -7.47 -6.41
C LEU A 165 -13.69 -7.84 -7.13
N GLY A 166 -13.73 -7.70 -8.46
CA GLY A 166 -14.94 -7.94 -9.27
C GLY A 166 -16.04 -6.90 -9.02
N LEU A 167 -15.66 -5.66 -8.74
CA LEU A 167 -16.56 -4.55 -8.42
C LEU A 167 -16.70 -3.61 -9.62
N SER A 168 -17.88 -2.99 -9.76
CA SER A 168 -18.09 -1.90 -10.71
C SER A 168 -17.53 -0.59 -10.16
N THR A 169 -16.82 0.15 -11.00
CA THR A 169 -16.32 1.49 -10.63
C THR A 169 -17.46 2.52 -10.67
N PRO A 170 -17.54 3.43 -9.68
CA PRO A 170 -18.48 4.53 -9.71
C PRO A 170 -18.25 5.45 -10.91
N ALA A 171 -19.32 5.92 -11.55
CA ALA A 171 -19.24 6.82 -12.71
C ALA A 171 -18.56 8.17 -12.41
N ALA A 172 -18.49 8.57 -11.14
CA ALA A 172 -17.83 9.79 -10.70
C ALA A 172 -16.29 9.70 -10.70
N TRP A 173 -15.71 8.50 -10.83
CA TRP A 173 -14.27 8.33 -10.88
C TRP A 173 -13.74 8.71 -12.26
N ILE A 174 -12.78 9.64 -12.30
CA ILE A 174 -12.04 10.00 -13.53
C ILE A 174 -10.88 9.04 -13.82
N ALA A 175 -10.48 8.26 -12.81
CA ALA A 175 -9.39 7.30 -12.85
C ALA A 175 -9.72 6.10 -13.75
N ARG A 176 -8.67 5.41 -14.22
CA ARG A 176 -8.80 4.22 -15.07
C ARG A 176 -8.03 3.07 -14.45
N GLU A 177 -8.49 1.84 -14.65
CA GLU A 177 -7.67 0.68 -14.28
C GLU A 177 -6.38 0.66 -15.11
N VAL A 178 -5.35 -0.07 -14.62
CA VAL A 178 -4.10 -0.30 -15.34
C VAL A 178 -4.15 -1.67 -16.03
N PRO A 179 -4.73 -1.80 -17.24
CA PRO A 179 -5.00 -3.09 -17.85
C PRO A 179 -3.74 -3.86 -18.25
N SER A 180 -2.64 -3.15 -18.57
CA SER A 180 -1.40 -3.78 -19.01
C SER A 180 -0.76 -4.66 -17.93
N ALA A 181 -1.03 -4.38 -16.64
CA ALA A 181 -0.54 -5.14 -15.51
C ALA A 181 -1.07 -6.58 -15.47
N PHE A 182 -2.25 -6.83 -16.06
CA PHE A 182 -2.93 -8.13 -16.00
C PHE A 182 -2.45 -9.07 -17.09
N THR A 183 -2.46 -10.37 -16.79
CA THR A 183 -2.31 -11.41 -17.82
C THR A 183 -3.55 -11.46 -18.71
N ASP A 184 -3.40 -11.89 -19.96
CA ASP A 184 -4.51 -11.96 -20.92
C ASP A 184 -5.48 -13.13 -20.63
N ARG A 185 -5.29 -13.88 -19.52
CA ARG A 185 -6.06 -15.08 -19.21
C ARG A 185 -6.84 -14.95 -17.90
N ARG A 186 -8.16 -15.10 -18.04
CA ARG A 186 -9.01 -15.66 -16.99
C ARG A 186 -8.65 -17.15 -16.90
N GLU A 187 -7.71 -17.50 -16.02
CA GLU A 187 -7.51 -18.88 -15.58
C GLU A 187 -8.10 -19.05 -14.18
#